data_AF-A0A6F9ZXP9-F1
#
_entry.id   AF-A0A6F9ZXP9-F1
#
_cell.length_a   1.000
_cell.length_b   1.000
_cell.length_c   1.000
_cell.angle_alpha   90.00
_cell.angle_beta   90.00
_cell.angle_gamma   90.00
#
_symmetry.space_group_name_H-M   'P 1'
#
loop_
_entity.id
_entity.type
_entity.pdbx_description
1 polymer ?
#
loop_
_entity_poly.entity_id
_entity_poly.type
_entity_poly.pdbx_seq_one_letter_code
_entity_poly.pdbx_strand_id
1 'polypeptide(L)'
;MSKKKKRTFPPYLKLIDTSRLSRHVRLTLDFTHASFDALEKIRLRAQATSNGELIRDALRVFEWFLHLREKGKSLQVVTKTGGKEHIEIIF
;
A
#
# COMPACT_ATOMS: atom_id res chain seq x y z
N MET A 1 -11.64 4.64 30.66
CA MET A 1 -10.69 5.62 30.05
C MET A 1 -9.64 4.85 29.25
N SER A 2 -9.72 4.85 27.92
CA SER A 2 -8.80 4.09 27.06
C SER A 2 -7.59 4.95 26.66
N LYS A 3 -6.38 4.53 27.04
CA LYS A 3 -5.12 5.21 26.74
C LYS A 3 -4.83 5.10 25.23
N LYS A 4 -4.96 6.19 24.48
CA LYS A 4 -4.50 6.28 23.08
C LYS A 4 -2.98 6.03 23.04
N LYS A 5 -2.55 4.86 22.55
CA LYS A 5 -1.14 4.58 22.26
C LYS A 5 -0.66 5.60 21.22
N LYS A 6 0.29 6.47 21.60
CA LYS A 6 1.01 7.33 20.66
C LYS A 6 1.75 6.40 19.70
N ARG A 7 1.40 6.46 18.42
CA ARG A 7 2.12 5.73 17.37
C ARG A 7 3.52 6.33 17.24
N THR A 8 4.52 5.60 17.69
CA THR A 8 5.93 5.90 17.42
C THR A 8 6.26 5.36 16.04
N PHE A 9 6.40 6.26 15.06
CA PHE A 9 6.93 5.89 13.75
C PHE A 9 8.43 5.61 13.86
N PRO A 10 8.96 4.59 13.16
CA PRO A 10 10.39 4.33 13.12
C PRO A 10 11.21 5.58 12.72
N PRO A 11 12.46 5.72 13.21
CA PRO A 11 13.24 6.95 13.09
C PRO A 11 13.59 7.37 11.65
N TYR A 12 13.51 6.46 10.68
CA TYR A 12 13.70 6.78 9.25
C TYR A 12 12.45 7.39 8.59
N LEU A 13 11.29 7.34 9.26
CA LEU A 13 10.07 8.04 8.86
C LEU A 13 9.99 9.44 9.48
N LYS A 14 11.12 10.03 9.91
CA LYS A 14 11.18 11.45 10.24
C LYS A 14 10.76 12.25 9.01
N LEU A 15 9.47 12.58 9.00
CA LEU A 15 8.77 13.61 8.24
C LEU A 15 9.60 14.12 7.06
N ILE A 16 9.47 13.46 5.92
CA ILE A 16 9.73 14.13 4.65
C ILE A 16 8.86 15.38 4.69
N ASP A 17 9.46 16.56 4.76
CA ASP A 17 8.75 17.82 4.69
C ASP A 17 8.18 17.96 3.26
N THR A 18 6.96 17.46 3.08
CA THR A 18 6.28 17.46 1.79
C THR A 18 5.78 18.84 1.40
N SER A 19 5.84 19.84 2.31
CA SER A 19 5.37 21.21 2.05
C SER A 19 6.22 21.94 1.01
N ARG A 20 7.43 21.46 0.73
CA ARG A 20 8.37 22.03 -0.24
C ARG A 20 8.56 21.19 -1.51
N LEU A 21 7.86 20.08 -1.64
CA LEU A 21 7.99 19.21 -2.81
C LEU A 21 7.17 19.79 -3.97
N SER A 22 7.79 19.84 -5.16
CA SER A 22 7.07 20.07 -6.41
C SER A 22 5.92 19.06 -6.57
N ARG A 23 4.89 19.38 -7.37
CA ARG A 23 3.75 18.46 -7.63
C ARG A 23 4.19 17.03 -8.01
N HIS A 24 5.40 16.88 -8.53
CA HIS A 24 6.01 15.61 -8.89
C HIS A 24 7.37 15.48 -8.21
N VAL A 25 7.63 14.32 -7.62
CA VAL A 25 8.91 13.95 -7.01
C VAL A 25 9.38 12.69 -7.70
N ARG A 26 10.62 12.70 -8.20
CA ARG A 26 11.26 11.51 -8.77
C ARG A 26 12.07 10.82 -7.68
N LEU A 27 11.81 9.54 -7.48
CA LEU A 27 12.55 8.67 -6.58
C LEU A 27 13.22 7.58 -7.41
N THR A 28 14.46 7.24 -7.06
CA THR A 28 15.17 6.06 -7.58
C THR A 28 15.07 4.97 -6.52
N LEU A 29 14.71 3.76 -6.95
CA LEU A 29 14.55 2.60 -6.08
C LEU A 29 15.45 1.49 -6.62
N ASP A 30 16.28 0.94 -5.75
CA ASP A 30 17.10 -0.21 -6.08
C ASP A 30 16.33 -1.49 -5.78
N PHE A 31 16.31 -2.40 -6.75
CA PHE A 31 15.68 -3.71 -6.63
C PHE A 31 16.73 -4.81 -6.75
N THR A 32 16.53 -5.90 -6.00
CA THR A 32 17.19 -7.16 -6.35
C THR A 32 16.62 -7.67 -7.68
N HIS A 33 17.37 -8.47 -8.42
CA HIS A 33 16.89 -9.07 -9.67
C HIS A 33 15.55 -9.81 -9.48
N ALA A 34 15.44 -10.63 -8.43
CA ALA A 34 14.21 -11.37 -8.14
C ALA A 34 13.01 -10.44 -7.85
N SER A 35 13.24 -9.33 -7.14
CA SER A 35 12.20 -8.34 -6.85
C SER A 35 11.78 -7.57 -8.11
N PHE A 36 12.72 -7.28 -9.02
CA PHE A 36 12.42 -6.63 -10.29
C PHE A 36 11.63 -7.56 -11.23
N ASP A 37 11.99 -8.84 -11.32
CA ASP A 37 11.23 -9.82 -12.09
C ASP A 37 9.80 -9.99 -11.56
N ALA A 38 9.63 -9.95 -10.24
CA ALA A 38 8.30 -9.95 -9.63
C ALA A 38 7.52 -8.69 -9.99
N LEU A 39 8.16 -7.52 -9.98
CA LEU A 39 7.55 -6.25 -10.37
C LEU A 39 7.04 -6.30 -11.82
N GLU A 40 7.83 -6.78 -12.76
CA GLU A 40 7.43 -6.89 -14.17
C GLU A 40 6.27 -7.88 -14.37
N LYS A 41 6.29 -9.02 -13.69
CA LYS A 41 5.16 -9.98 -13.72
C LYS A 41 3.86 -9.35 -13.23
N ILE A 42 3.93 -8.56 -12.15
CA ILE A 42 2.77 -7.86 -11.60
C ILE A 42 2.32 -6.77 -12.58
N ARG A 43 3.25 -6.00 -13.16
CA ARG A 43 2.95 -4.94 -14.13
C ARG A 43 2.15 -5.47 -15.32
N LEU A 44 2.57 -6.61 -15.88
CA LEU A 44 1.85 -7.27 -16.97
C LEU A 44 0.44 -7.71 -16.57
N ARG A 45 0.27 -8.30 -15.39
CA ARG A 45 -1.04 -8.73 -14.88
C ARG A 45 -1.98 -7.57 -14.60
N ALA A 46 -1.43 -6.48 -14.07
CA ALA A 46 -2.14 -5.24 -13.79
C ALA A 46 -2.40 -4.39 -15.04
N GLN A 47 -1.83 -4.78 -16.20
CA GLN A 47 -1.88 -4.02 -17.45
C GLN A 47 -1.38 -2.58 -17.30
N ALA A 48 -0.43 -2.37 -16.39
CA ALA A 48 0.12 -1.05 -16.13
C ALA A 48 1.12 -0.63 -17.23
N THR A 49 0.97 0.61 -17.69
CA THR A 49 1.77 1.20 -18.78
C THR A 49 3.21 1.43 -18.36
N SER A 50 3.47 1.61 -17.06
CA SER A 50 4.82 1.84 -16.52
C SER A 50 4.99 1.32 -15.09
N ASN A 51 6.24 1.09 -14.67
CA ASN A 51 6.57 0.78 -13.28
C ASN A 51 6.13 1.91 -12.32
N GLY A 52 6.24 3.17 -12.76
CA GLY A 52 5.77 4.31 -11.97
C GLY A 52 4.26 4.32 -11.77
N GLU A 53 3.48 3.86 -12.74
CA GLU A 53 2.03 3.67 -12.61
C GLU A 53 1.71 2.56 -11.61
N LEU A 54 2.33 1.39 -11.77
CA LEU A 54 2.13 0.26 -10.87
C LEU A 54 2.46 0.62 -9.41
N ILE A 55 3.58 1.31 -9.16
CA ILE A 55 3.96 1.73 -7.81
C ILE A 55 2.97 2.75 -7.24
N ARG A 56 2.46 3.69 -8.04
CA ARG A 56 1.41 4.63 -7.59
C ARG A 56 0.13 3.91 -7.16
N ASP A 57 -0.29 2.91 -7.93
CA ASP A 57 -1.48 2.14 -7.59
C ASP A 57 -1.25 1.25 -6.36
N ALA A 58 -0.07 0.64 -6.24
CA ALA A 58 0.31 -0.12 -5.05
C ALA A 58 0.28 0.76 -3.78
N LEU A 59 0.80 1.99 -3.86
CA LEU A 59 0.76 2.95 -2.74
C LEU A 59 -0.69 3.31 -2.34
N ARG A 60 -1.59 3.51 -3.31
CA ARG A 60 -3.01 3.77 -3.04
C ARG A 60 -3.70 2.60 -2.34
N VAL A 61 -3.46 1.38 -2.82
CA VAL A 61 -4.03 0.16 -2.20
C VAL A 61 -3.50 0.01 -0.78
N PHE A 62 -2.20 0.24 -0.58
CA PHE A 62 -1.59 0.19 0.75
C PHE A 62 -2.15 1.26 1.69
N GLU A 63 -2.33 2.50 1.21
CA GLU A 63 -2.98 3.57 1.98
C GLU A 63 -4.41 3.20 2.37
N TRP A 64 -5.22 2.69 1.45
CA TRP A 64 -6.57 2.22 1.72
C TRP A 64 -6.57 1.11 2.79
N PHE A 65 -5.67 0.15 2.67
CA PHE A 65 -5.51 -0.93 3.64
C PHE A 65 -5.16 -0.39 5.04
N LEU A 66 -4.22 0.55 5.12
CA LEU A 66 -3.88 1.20 6.38
C LEU A 66 -5.12 1.86 6.98
N HIS A 67 -5.87 2.64 6.20
CA HIS A 67 -7.12 3.28 6.66
C HIS A 67 -8.16 2.29 7.19
N LEU A 68 -8.31 1.11 6.57
CA LEU A 68 -9.19 0.05 7.06
C LEU A 68 -8.74 -0.45 8.44
N ARG A 69 -7.44 -0.75 8.58
CA ARG A 69 -6.84 -1.21 9.84
C ARG A 69 -7.04 -0.19 10.95
N GLU A 70 -6.85 1.10 10.67
CA GLU A 70 -7.04 2.17 11.66
C GLU A 70 -8.48 2.28 12.15
N LYS A 71 -9.45 2.01 11.27
CA LYS A 71 -10.88 2.06 11.58
C LYS A 71 -11.40 0.77 12.19
N GLY A 72 -10.55 -0.23 12.42
CA GLY A 72 -10.94 -1.55 12.95
C GLY A 72 -11.92 -2.28 12.03
N LYS A 73 -11.86 -2.02 10.72
CA LYS A 73 -12.76 -2.64 9.72
C LYS A 73 -12.08 -3.86 9.11
N SER A 74 -12.87 -4.92 8.87
CA SER A 74 -12.43 -6.14 8.18
C SER A 74 -12.85 -6.15 6.72
N LEU A 75 -12.12 -6.88 5.87
CA LEU A 75 -12.56 -7.15 4.50
C LEU A 75 -13.64 -8.25 4.51
N GLN A 76 -14.66 -8.07 3.68
CA GLN A 76 -15.57 -9.14 3.30
C GLN A 76 -15.54 -9.26 1.78
N VAL A 77 -15.28 -10.46 1.27
CA VAL A 77 -15.39 -10.74 -0.16
C VAL A 77 -16.75 -11.37 -0.40
N VAL A 78 -17.53 -10.74 -1.27
CA VAL A 78 -18.79 -11.30 -1.75
C VAL A 78 -18.46 -12.07 -3.01
N THR A 79 -18.64 -13.39 -2.97
CA THR A 79 -18.43 -14.25 -4.13
C THR A 79 -19.56 -14.06 -5.14
N LYS A 80 -19.34 -14.47 -6.39
CA LYS A 80 -20.34 -14.36 -7.48
C LYS A 80 -21.65 -15.11 -7.17
N THR A 81 -21.61 -16.07 -6.24
CA THR A 81 -22.77 -16.84 -5.78
C THR A 81 -23.49 -16.21 -4.58
N GLY A 82 -23.07 -15.01 -4.14
CA GLY A 82 -23.66 -14.28 -3.03
C GLY A 82 -23.16 -14.72 -1.65
N GLY A 83 -22.23 -15.68 -1.59
CA GLY A 83 -21.55 -16.05 -0.35
C GLY A 83 -20.70 -14.89 0.17
N LYS A 84 -20.82 -14.56 1.46
CA LYS A 84 -19.94 -13.60 2.12
C LYS A 84 -18.84 -14.38 2.83
N GLU A 85 -17.62 -14.28 2.31
CA GLU A 85 -16.44 -14.79 2.99
C GLU A 85 -15.79 -13.65 3.77
N HIS A 86 -15.63 -13.86 5.07
CA HIS A 86 -14.86 -12.95 5.91
C HIS A 86 -13.38 -13.23 5.66
N ILE A 87 -12.64 -12.23 5.19
CA ILE A 87 -11.20 -12.36 5.01
C ILE A 87 -10.54 -11.58 6.15
N GLU A 88 -10.06 -12.34 7.12
CA GLU A 88 -9.14 -11.81 8.12
C GLU A 88 -7.75 -11.75 7.50
N ILE A 89 -7.31 -10.54 7.14
CA ILE A 89 -5.94 -10.33 6.67
C ILE A 89 -5.05 -10.28 7.90
N ILE A 90 -4.51 -11.44 8.28
CA ILE A 90 -3.55 -11.59 9.39
C ILE A 90 -2.14 -11.34 8.84
N PHE A 91 -1.39 -10.44 9.48
CA PHE A 91 0.02 -10.14 9.18
C PHE A 91 0.91 -10.63 10.31
#